data_AF-A0A059WRZ7-F1
#
_entry.id   AF-A0A059WRZ7-F1
#
_cell.length_a   1.000
_cell.length_b   1.000
_cell.length_c   1.000
_cell.angle_alpha   90.00
_cell.angle_beta   90.00
_cell.angle_gamma   90.00
#
_symmetry.space_group_name_H-M   'P 1'
#
loop_
_entity.id
_entity.type
_entity.pdbx_description
1 polymer ?
#
loop_
_entity_poly.entity_id
_entity_poly.type
_entity_poly.pdbx_seq_one_letter_code
_entity_poly.pdbx_strand_id
1 'polypeptide(L)'
;MQQYHDLLRSILSNGTEHQDRTGVGTISHFGYQTRFDLRAGFPIVTTKRIPFRWVAEELFWFLSGDTNEANLRARGVDIWAEWADEDHTRRFGRESGDLGPVYGYLWRSFGGHYPSRDGRSQDS
;
A
#
# COMPACT_ATOMS: atom_id res chain seq x y z
N MET A 1 16.50 -2.78 -14.27
CA MET A 1 16.06 -4.19 -14.11
C MET A 1 17.07 -5.03 -13.37
N GLN A 2 18.35 -4.94 -13.72
CA GLN A 2 19.43 -5.64 -13.02
C GLN A 2 19.36 -5.45 -11.49
N GLN A 3 19.13 -4.22 -11.01
CA GLN A 3 18.99 -3.91 -9.58
C GLN A 3 17.87 -4.70 -8.88
N TYR A 4 16.71 -4.87 -9.54
CA TYR A 4 15.60 -5.63 -8.98
C TYR A 4 15.91 -7.13 -8.92
N HIS A 5 16.55 -7.68 -9.96
CA HIS A 5 16.99 -9.08 -9.96
C HIS A 5 18.12 -9.35 -8.95
N ASP A 6 19.03 -8.40 -8.75
CA ASP A 6 20.10 -8.52 -7.76
C ASP A 6 19.54 -8.50 -6.34
N LEU A 7 18.52 -7.67 -6.08
CA LEU A 7 17.77 -7.70 -4.82
C LEU A 7 17.13 -9.09 -4.58
N LEU A 8 16.41 -9.62 -5.57
CA LEU A 8 15.77 -10.94 -5.44
C LEU A 8 16.79 -12.05 -5.22
N ARG A 9 17.92 -12.04 -5.94
CA ARG A 9 19.02 -13.00 -5.74
C ARG A 9 19.60 -12.90 -4.34
N SER A 10 19.82 -11.69 -3.84
CA SER A 10 20.35 -11.45 -2.49
C SER A 10 19.40 -11.97 -1.41
N ILE A 11 18.09 -11.79 -1.59
CA ILE A 11 17.08 -12.33 -0.66
C ILE A 11 17.12 -13.86 -0.67
N LEU A 12 17.17 -14.48 -1.84
CA LEU A 12 17.18 -15.94 -1.96
C LEU A 12 18.48 -16.60 -1.47
N SER A 13 19.64 -15.94 -1.64
CA SER A 13 20.92 -16.52 -1.25
C SER A 13 21.30 -16.25 0.20
N ASN A 14 20.94 -15.07 0.74
CA ASN A 14 21.43 -14.58 2.03
C ASN A 14 20.29 -14.24 3.01
N GLY A 15 19.03 -14.43 2.61
CA GLY A 15 17.88 -14.12 3.44
C GLY A 15 17.68 -15.13 4.56
N THR A 16 16.93 -14.72 5.58
CA THR A 16 16.52 -15.57 6.70
C THR A 16 15.05 -15.93 6.58
N GLU A 17 14.72 -17.20 6.82
CA GLU A 17 13.34 -17.69 6.85
C GLU A 17 12.63 -17.31 8.15
N HIS A 18 11.41 -16.79 8.03
CA HIS A 18 10.55 -16.44 9.15
C HIS A 18 9.10 -16.83 8.88
N GLN A 19 8.35 -17.13 9.94
CA GLN A 19 6.90 -17.23 9.85
C GLN A 19 6.28 -15.82 9.80
N ASP A 20 5.32 -15.62 8.92
CA ASP A 20 4.59 -14.36 8.77
C ASP A 20 3.15 -14.47 9.29
N ARG A 21 2.46 -13.32 9.38
CA ARG A 21 1.06 -13.25 9.84
C ARG A 21 0.05 -13.97 8.93
N THR A 22 0.45 -14.33 7.71
CA THR A 22 -0.40 -15.03 6.73
C THR A 22 -0.26 -16.55 6.82
N GLY A 23 0.78 -17.05 7.52
CA GLY A 23 1.06 -18.46 7.69
C GLY A 23 1.77 -19.13 6.51
N VAL A 24 2.08 -18.39 5.43
CA VAL A 24 2.79 -18.91 4.26
C VAL A 24 4.28 -19.05 4.53
N GLY A 25 4.86 -18.09 5.27
CA GLY A 25 6.29 -18.00 5.52
C GLY A 25 6.99 -17.08 4.51
N THR A 26 8.05 -16.43 4.95
CA THR A 26 8.76 -15.39 4.20
C THR A 26 10.28 -15.57 4.32
N ILE A 27 11.01 -15.38 3.22
CA ILE A 27 12.47 -15.20 3.22
C ILE A 27 12.73 -13.69 3.21
N SER A 28 13.41 -13.17 4.24
CA SER A 28 13.61 -11.73 4.41
C SER A 28 15.10 -11.35 4.42
N HIS A 29 15.40 -10.13 3.96
CA HIS A 29 16.73 -9.53 4.03
C HIS A 29 16.62 -8.12 4.60
N PHE A 30 17.35 -7.83 5.67
CA PHE A 30 17.28 -6.54 6.34
C PHE A 30 18.11 -5.48 5.60
N GLY A 31 17.52 -4.31 5.32
CA GLY A 31 18.25 -3.11 4.90
C GLY A 31 18.94 -3.17 3.53
N TYR A 32 18.24 -3.58 2.46
CA TYR A 32 18.77 -3.51 1.09
C TYR A 32 18.38 -2.19 0.40
N GLN A 33 19.35 -1.46 -0.17
CA GLN A 33 19.08 -0.21 -0.88
C GLN A 33 19.24 -0.36 -2.40
N THR A 34 18.27 0.13 -3.16
CA THR A 34 18.38 0.29 -4.62
C THR A 34 18.25 1.77 -5.00
N ARG A 35 18.82 2.14 -6.15
CA ARG A 35 18.76 3.51 -6.71
C ARG A 35 18.45 3.42 -8.21
N PHE A 36 17.59 4.32 -8.68
CA PHE A 36 17.17 4.40 -10.08
C PHE A 36 17.35 5.84 -10.56
N ASP A 37 18.05 6.05 -11.68
CA ASP A 37 18.16 7.38 -12.29
C ASP A 37 16.93 7.64 -13.17
N LEU A 38 16.08 8.57 -12.72
CA LEU A 38 14.84 8.91 -13.43
C LEU A 38 15.07 9.69 -14.73
N ARG A 39 16.28 10.26 -14.93
CA ARG A 39 16.64 10.91 -16.20
C ARG A 39 16.96 9.90 -17.30
N ALA A 40 17.38 8.70 -16.90
CA ALA A 40 17.63 7.59 -17.82
C ALA A 40 16.34 6.84 -18.21
N GLY A 41 15.22 7.12 -17.55
CA GLY A 41 13.92 6.54 -17.85
C GLY A 41 13.09 6.24 -16.59
N PHE A 42 11.90 5.67 -16.78
CA PHE A 42 11.02 5.30 -15.69
C PHE A 42 11.26 3.85 -15.24
N PRO A 43 11.51 3.58 -13.94
CA PRO A 43 11.93 2.26 -13.44
C PRO A 43 10.75 1.29 -13.28
N ILE A 44 9.93 1.13 -14.30
CA ILE A 44 8.87 0.11 -14.33
C ILE A 44 9.48 -1.27 -14.60
N VAL A 45 9.04 -2.28 -13.84
CA VAL A 45 9.47 -3.67 -14.06
C VAL A 45 8.97 -4.13 -15.43
N THR A 46 9.89 -4.64 -16.27
CA THR A 46 9.57 -5.08 -17.64
C THR A 46 9.45 -6.59 -17.79
N THR A 47 9.93 -7.37 -16.83
CA THR A 47 9.86 -8.85 -16.84
C THR A 47 8.48 -9.40 -16.52
N LYS A 48 7.59 -8.55 -16.00
CA LYS A 48 6.17 -8.82 -15.79
C LYS A 48 5.39 -7.56 -16.13
N ARG A 49 4.21 -7.72 -16.75
CA ARG A 49 3.33 -6.59 -17.02
C ARG A 49 2.79 -6.01 -15.71
N ILE A 50 3.01 -4.73 -15.50
CA ILE A 50 2.47 -3.97 -14.37
C ILE A 50 1.22 -3.22 -14.81
N PRO A 51 0.09 -3.29 -14.07
CA PRO A 51 -1.10 -2.49 -14.36
C PRO A 51 -0.86 -1.02 -13.96
N PHE A 52 -0.09 -0.28 -14.77
CA PHE A 52 0.33 1.08 -14.45
C PHE A 52 -0.85 2.04 -14.21
N ARG A 53 -1.97 1.85 -14.90
CA ARG A 53 -3.20 2.61 -14.64
C ARG A 53 -3.64 2.49 -13.19
N TRP A 54 -3.58 1.30 -12.59
CA TRP A 54 -4.00 1.09 -11.20
C TRP A 54 -3.09 1.84 -10.23
N VAL A 55 -1.78 1.80 -10.46
CA VAL A 55 -0.79 2.55 -9.67
C VAL A 55 -1.03 4.06 -9.78
N ALA A 56 -1.35 4.56 -10.98
CA ALA A 56 -1.64 5.98 -11.19
C ALA A 56 -2.94 6.43 -10.51
N GLU A 57 -4.03 5.65 -10.62
CA GLU A 57 -5.30 5.97 -9.95
C GLU A 57 -5.17 5.91 -8.41
N GLU A 58 -4.42 4.94 -7.88
CA GLU A 58 -4.10 4.88 -6.44
C GLU A 58 -3.32 6.13 -6.00
N LEU A 59 -2.32 6.55 -6.77
CA LEU A 59 -1.56 7.77 -6.46
C LEU A 59 -2.46 9.02 -6.50
N PHE A 60 -3.35 9.14 -7.48
CA PHE A 60 -4.30 10.25 -7.54
C PHE A 60 -5.28 10.22 -6.36
N TRP A 61 -5.71 9.03 -5.94
CA TRP A 61 -6.53 8.85 -4.74
C TRP A 61 -5.77 9.28 -3.48
N PHE A 62 -4.51 8.89 -3.29
CA PHE A 62 -3.68 9.42 -2.19
C PHE A 62 -3.54 10.94 -2.23
N LEU A 63 -3.26 11.51 -3.41
CA LEU A 63 -3.14 12.96 -3.56
C LEU A 63 -4.45 13.69 -3.25
N SER A 64 -5.60 13.07 -3.48
CA SER A 64 -6.91 13.66 -3.15
C SER A 64 -7.19 13.74 -1.65
N GLY A 65 -6.52 12.92 -0.83
CA GLY A 65 -6.76 12.82 0.61
C GLY A 65 -7.93 11.90 0.98
N ASP A 66 -8.51 11.23 -0.01
CA ASP A 66 -9.62 10.31 0.16
C ASP A 66 -9.17 9.02 0.87
N THR A 67 -10.11 8.41 1.57
CA THR A 67 -9.94 7.24 2.43
C THR A 67 -11.00 6.18 2.19
N ASN A 68 -11.98 6.47 1.32
CA ASN A 68 -13.00 5.50 0.95
C ASN A 68 -12.60 4.71 -0.31
N GLU A 69 -12.53 3.39 -0.18
CA GLU A 69 -12.19 2.48 -1.29
C GLU A 69 -13.22 2.51 -2.42
N ALA A 70 -14.49 2.84 -2.14
CA ALA A 70 -15.55 2.88 -3.16
C ALA A 70 -15.23 3.87 -4.28
N ASN A 71 -14.54 4.97 -3.96
CA ASN A 71 -14.12 5.98 -4.94
C ASN A 71 -13.00 5.46 -5.86
N LEU A 72 -12.12 4.61 -5.33
CA LEU A 72 -11.09 3.92 -6.12
C LEU A 72 -11.72 2.81 -6.98
N ARG A 73 -12.67 2.06 -6.43
CA ARG A 73 -13.44 1.03 -7.13
C ARG A 73 -14.26 1.60 -8.27
N ALA A 74 -14.86 2.78 -8.11
CA ALA A 74 -15.56 3.49 -9.18
C ALA A 74 -14.66 3.82 -10.39
N ARG A 75 -13.34 3.88 -10.18
CA ARG A 75 -12.32 4.05 -11.23
C ARG A 75 -11.82 2.72 -11.81
N GLY A 76 -12.40 1.60 -11.39
CA GLY A 76 -12.06 0.25 -11.82
C GLY A 76 -10.77 -0.30 -11.19
N VAL A 77 -10.46 0.13 -9.96
CA VAL A 77 -9.30 -0.32 -9.19
C VAL A 77 -9.77 -0.83 -7.82
N ASP A 78 -9.51 -2.10 -7.54
CA ASP A 78 -10.01 -2.84 -6.37
C ASP A 78 -8.88 -3.40 -5.48
N ILE A 79 -7.66 -2.91 -5.67
CA ILE A 79 -6.46 -3.39 -4.95
C ILE A 79 -6.54 -3.21 -3.43
N TRP A 80 -7.47 -2.41 -2.92
CA TRP A 80 -7.72 -2.18 -1.50
C TRP A 80 -8.96 -2.90 -0.95
N ALA A 81 -9.70 -3.65 -1.80
CA ALA A 81 -10.99 -4.22 -1.48
C ALA A 81 -10.97 -5.15 -0.26
N GLU A 82 -9.93 -5.96 -0.09
CA GLU A 82 -9.77 -6.92 1.02
C GLU A 82 -9.68 -6.23 2.39
N TRP A 83 -9.23 -4.97 2.44
CA TRP A 83 -9.13 -4.20 3.68
C TRP A 83 -10.31 -3.26 3.92
N ALA A 84 -11.19 -3.12 2.92
CA ALA A 84 -12.32 -2.21 2.92
C ALA A 84 -13.68 -2.92 3.07
N ASP A 85 -13.68 -4.25 3.19
CA ASP A 85 -14.89 -5.01 3.44
C ASP A 85 -15.51 -4.69 4.81
N GLU A 86 -16.81 -4.98 4.95
CA GLU A 86 -17.57 -4.63 6.14
C GLU A 86 -17.03 -5.30 7.42
N ASP A 87 -16.57 -6.55 7.31
CA ASP A 87 -16.05 -7.28 8.47
C ASP A 87 -14.69 -6.75 8.94
N HIS A 88 -13.92 -6.15 8.03
CA HIS A 88 -12.64 -5.51 8.32
C HIS A 88 -12.85 -4.10 8.89
N THR A 89 -13.66 -3.27 8.23
CA THR A 89 -13.88 -1.88 8.66
C THR A 89 -14.59 -1.83 10.01
N ARG A 90 -15.56 -2.72 10.25
CA ARG A 90 -16.30 -2.81 11.52
C ARG A 90 -15.42 -3.15 12.71
N ARG A 91 -14.28 -3.83 12.53
CA ARG A 91 -13.28 -4.06 13.62
C ARG A 91 -12.72 -2.76 14.16
N PHE A 92 -12.76 -1.71 13.35
CA PHE A 92 -12.31 -0.36 13.70
C PHE A 92 -13.48 0.61 13.90
N GLY A 93 -14.72 0.11 13.95
CA GLY A 93 -15.96 0.90 14.05
C GLY A 93 -16.45 1.50 12.72
N ARG A 94 -15.66 1.39 11.66
CA ARG A 94 -15.89 2.17 10.44
C ARG A 94 -16.95 1.57 9.54
N GLU A 95 -17.60 2.45 8.78
CA GLU A 95 -18.46 2.06 7.66
C GLU A 95 -17.68 1.27 6.60
N SER A 96 -18.38 0.39 5.88
CA SER A 96 -17.77 -0.35 4.77
C SER A 96 -17.20 0.62 3.73
N GLY A 97 -15.99 0.33 3.25
CA GLY A 97 -15.24 1.21 2.36
C GLY A 97 -14.28 2.17 3.06
N ASP A 98 -14.50 2.54 4.33
CA ASP A 98 -13.65 3.50 5.05
C ASP A 98 -12.38 2.83 5.62
N LEU A 99 -11.26 3.07 4.95
CA LEU A 99 -9.94 2.56 5.34
C LEU A 99 -9.34 3.31 6.54
N GLY A 100 -9.95 4.41 6.97
CA GLY A 100 -9.44 5.28 8.03
C GLY A 100 -8.35 6.25 7.57
N PRO A 101 -7.57 6.84 8.49
CA PRO A 101 -6.56 7.85 8.18
C PRO A 101 -5.30 7.22 7.56
N VAL A 102 -5.43 6.59 6.40
CA VAL A 102 -4.33 6.01 5.63
C VAL A 102 -3.60 7.08 4.81
N TYR A 103 -2.59 6.65 4.05
CA TYR A 103 -1.66 7.49 3.28
C TYR A 103 -2.21 8.83 2.79
N GLY A 104 -3.29 8.83 2.01
CA GLY A 104 -3.85 10.04 1.43
C GLY A 104 -4.26 11.08 2.48
N TYR A 105 -5.00 10.65 3.52
CA TYR A 105 -5.35 11.53 4.63
C TYR A 105 -4.11 12.08 5.33
N LEU A 106 -3.13 11.21 5.65
CA LEU A 106 -1.91 11.65 6.34
C LEU A 106 -1.08 12.64 5.49
N TRP A 107 -1.06 12.50 4.17
CA TRP A 107 -0.37 13.44 3.28
C TRP A 107 -1.02 14.82 3.25
N ARG A 108 -2.34 14.89 3.42
CA ARG A 108 -3.13 16.13 3.29
C ARG A 108 -3.47 16.78 4.63
N SER A 109 -3.51 15.99 5.70
CA SER A 109 -4.09 16.34 7.00
C SER A 109 -3.32 15.71 8.16
N PHE A 110 -1.98 15.66 8.08
CA PHE A 110 -1.12 15.14 9.15
C PHE A 110 -1.40 15.84 10.50
N GLY A 111 -1.67 15.06 11.56
CA GLY A 111 -2.05 15.59 12.88
C GLY A 111 -3.45 16.21 12.94
N GLY A 112 -4.23 16.10 11.87
CA GLY A 112 -5.64 16.50 11.85
C GLY A 112 -6.52 15.48 12.56
N HIS A 113 -7.63 15.94 13.14
CA HIS A 113 -8.62 15.06 13.73
C HIS A 113 -9.38 14.29 12.64
N TYR A 114 -9.00 13.03 12.39
CA TYR A 114 -9.76 12.18 11.48
C TYR A 114 -11.16 12.06 12.08
N PRO A 115 -12.22 12.46 11.35
CA PRO A 115 -13.55 12.49 11.91
C PRO A 115 -13.90 11.07 12.33
N SER A 116 -13.84 10.84 13.63
CA SER A 116 -14.21 9.58 14.20
C SER A 116 -15.68 9.41 13.90
N ARG A 117 -16.05 8.46 13.03
CA ARG A 117 -17.44 8.00 12.99
C ARG A 117 -17.78 7.12 14.22
N ASP A 118 -16.83 7.03 15.18
CA ASP A 118 -16.83 6.09 16.31
C ASP A 118 -16.17 6.60 17.62
N GLY A 119 -15.80 7.88 17.71
CA GLY A 119 -15.28 8.46 18.96
C GLY A 119 -13.92 7.96 19.47
N ARG A 120 -13.03 7.37 18.65
CA ARG A 120 -11.63 7.12 19.02
C ARG A 120 -10.67 7.67 17.97
N SER A 121 -9.91 8.69 18.34
CA SER A 121 -8.72 9.13 17.62
C SER A 121 -7.70 7.99 17.61
N GLN A 122 -6.96 7.81 16.51
CA GLN A 122 -5.84 6.87 16.47
C GLN A 122 -4.60 7.34 17.26
N ASP A 123 -4.67 8.52 17.89
CA ASP A 123 -3.58 9.17 18.61
C ASP A 123 -3.62 8.97 20.14
N SER A 124 -4.30 7.93 20.64
CA SER A 124 -4.39 7.62 22.08
C SER A 124 -4.15 6.16 22.39
#